data_AF-A0A951A7C3-F1
#
_entry.id   AF-A0A951A7C3-F1
#
_cell.length_a   1.000
_cell.length_b   1.000
_cell.length_c   1.000
_cell.angle_alpha   90.00
_cell.angle_beta   90.00
_cell.angle_gamma   90.00
#
_symmetry.space_group_name_H-M   'P 1'
#
loop_
_entity.id
_entity.type
_entity.pdbx_description
1 polymer ?
#
loop_
_entity_poly.entity_id
_entity_poly.type
_entity_poly.pdbx_seq_one_letter_code
_entity_poly.pdbx_strand_id
1 'polypeptide(L)'
;MPSDVQAAISNAPKPEALYGKLEDRILARDQKGASDVYYELVRERRPLKEIVAEAVRIHAPYTHVPYHERIEDGFVNFVNNDHCLLSARATLNLTKLMPEDAAGLPMAQTIWYIPTGLDIWNQKILKAPGHYARAPGWTPPPGPPPKPEVVWPDQAPEHLDGPLQDRLDHWMTLVHRGNVLEAYRVFLGLMQNSAERKQVLAQLCHAGLMDVQDRALYNRSYTTGHKAFRARATIELGNALGWDNAHDVIYAGALDIAVGPRWYSTYEMACNVTKIFLEKQTVSAIPYSGASPEELAMLANNKEPLSREESEALEDALIRQPEPGFLELLSKYLEAGKSPRRILDAMQIAESQIILETQGVNNFSLPQHCYEYLNTLGWFFDNFEHKHQIKLLYLAASYVNRAAWHQKGIGDAEPVKVRAAIAASKLAPEQILDRIDAAVLALNGPDSTAWTKAYLDSGADRGPLVQRLALLACRMGNDPHNQEIGQVLLEDYAKNQGWDRDRLLLAAAHHTAVHRKYGNPLDCAQRYGEALGIARLQ
;
A
#
# COMPACT_ATOMS: atom_id res chain seq x y z
N MET A 1 -5.42 -21.03 -12.83
CA MET A 1 -5.08 -22.44 -13.08
C MET A 1 -4.48 -23.02 -11.80
N PRO A 2 -4.72 -24.28 -11.44
CA PRO A 2 -4.07 -24.87 -10.27
C PRO A 2 -2.56 -24.90 -10.51
N SER A 3 -1.80 -24.49 -9.50
CA SER A 3 -0.35 -24.31 -9.53
C SER A 3 0.36 -25.66 -9.39
N ASP A 4 0.88 -26.19 -10.48
CA ASP A 4 1.86 -27.30 -10.46
C ASP A 4 3.31 -26.83 -10.16
N VAL A 5 3.47 -25.66 -9.52
CA VAL A 5 4.76 -25.22 -8.94
C VAL A 5 4.88 -25.69 -7.48
N GLN A 6 4.35 -26.89 -7.20
CA GLN A 6 4.66 -27.69 -6.01
C GLN A 6 5.71 -28.76 -6.37
N ALA A 7 6.76 -28.37 -7.10
CA ALA A 7 7.92 -29.23 -7.29
C ALA A 7 8.68 -29.38 -5.95
N ALA A 8 8.27 -30.37 -5.15
CA ALA A 8 8.84 -30.79 -3.87
C ALA A 8 9.47 -29.66 -3.06
N ILE A 9 8.63 -28.84 -2.40
CA ILE A 9 9.06 -27.99 -1.29
C ILE A 9 9.85 -28.88 -0.33
N SER A 10 11.04 -28.43 0.05
CA SER A 10 11.89 -29.22 0.94
C SER A 10 11.18 -29.41 2.28
N ASN A 11 10.80 -30.65 2.61
CA ASN A 11 10.38 -31.03 3.96
C ASN A 11 11.59 -31.15 4.92
N ALA A 12 12.78 -30.73 4.50
CA ALA A 12 13.94 -30.71 5.38
C ALA A 12 13.70 -29.73 6.54
N PRO A 13 14.26 -30.04 7.73
CA PRO A 13 14.23 -29.13 8.88
C PRO A 13 14.62 -27.72 8.50
N LYS A 14 14.05 -26.73 9.19
CA LYS A 14 14.38 -25.32 9.01
C LYS A 14 15.90 -25.12 9.17
N PRO A 15 16.59 -24.51 8.18
CA PRO A 15 18.04 -24.30 8.24
C PRO A 15 18.36 -23.13 9.19
N GLU A 16 18.29 -23.36 10.50
CA GLU A 16 18.48 -22.33 11.53
C GLU A 16 19.79 -21.55 11.36
N ALA A 17 20.86 -22.21 10.88
CA ALA A 17 22.12 -21.55 10.59
C ALA A 17 22.04 -20.52 9.45
N LEU A 18 21.25 -20.78 8.40
CA LEU A 18 21.06 -19.83 7.29
C LEU A 18 20.19 -18.66 7.72
N TYR A 19 19.13 -18.90 8.50
CA TYR A 19 18.29 -17.82 9.03
C TYR A 19 19.02 -16.96 10.06
N GLY A 20 19.87 -17.56 10.92
CA GLY A 20 20.77 -16.81 11.78
C GLY A 20 21.76 -15.95 10.99
N LYS A 21 22.34 -16.48 9.91
CA LYS A 21 23.20 -15.71 8.99
C LYS A 21 22.42 -14.58 8.31
N LEU A 22 21.15 -14.80 7.92
CA LEU A 22 20.29 -13.75 7.34
C LEU A 22 20.06 -12.62 8.34
N GLU A 23 19.72 -12.96 9.59
CA GLU A 23 19.53 -12.02 10.70
C GLU A 23 20.80 -11.21 10.95
N ASP A 24 21.96 -11.86 11.06
CA ASP A 24 23.25 -11.19 11.24
C ASP A 24 23.52 -10.16 10.13
N ARG A 25 23.26 -10.53 8.87
CA ARG A 25 23.47 -9.62 7.71
C ARG A 25 22.50 -8.46 7.70
N ILE A 26 21.23 -8.72 8.02
CA ILE A 26 20.21 -7.68 8.12
C ILE A 26 20.56 -6.68 9.23
N LEU A 27 20.89 -7.16 10.43
CA LEU A 27 21.24 -6.31 11.58
C LEU A 27 22.58 -5.58 11.39
N ALA A 28 23.50 -6.15 10.61
CA ALA A 28 24.73 -5.49 10.17
C ALA A 28 24.51 -4.48 9.03
N ARG A 29 23.27 -4.30 8.56
CA ARG A 29 22.89 -3.41 7.44
C ARG A 29 23.58 -3.80 6.12
N ASP A 30 23.92 -5.07 5.95
CA ASP A 30 24.63 -5.62 4.79
C ASP A 30 23.62 -6.09 3.72
N GLN A 31 23.20 -5.17 2.85
CA GLN A 31 22.24 -5.47 1.76
C GLN A 31 22.69 -6.62 0.87
N LYS A 32 23.96 -6.60 0.44
CA LYS A 32 24.50 -7.62 -0.47
C LYS A 32 24.57 -8.97 0.23
N GLY A 33 25.12 -9.00 1.44
CA GLY A 33 25.22 -10.24 2.21
C GLY A 33 23.86 -10.83 2.57
N ALA A 34 22.85 -10.01 2.90
CA ALA A 34 21.50 -10.48 3.13
C ALA A 34 20.88 -11.10 1.87
N SER A 35 21.09 -10.46 0.71
CA SER A 35 20.65 -11.02 -0.58
C SER A 35 21.35 -12.32 -0.94
N ASP A 36 22.66 -12.43 -0.72
CA ASP A 36 23.40 -13.67 -0.98
C ASP A 36 22.85 -14.85 -0.16
N VAL A 37 22.53 -14.63 1.11
CA VAL A 37 21.87 -15.63 1.97
C VAL A 37 20.48 -15.98 1.45
N TYR A 38 19.70 -14.99 1.03
CA TYR A 38 18.41 -15.25 0.42
C TYR A 38 18.53 -16.09 -0.86
N TYR A 39 19.54 -15.87 -1.69
CA TYR A 39 19.77 -16.69 -2.89
C TYR A 39 20.12 -18.14 -2.52
N GLU A 40 20.83 -18.38 -1.41
CA GLU A 40 21.04 -19.73 -0.85
C GLU A 40 19.69 -20.36 -0.45
N LEU A 41 18.82 -19.63 0.26
CA LEU A 41 17.47 -20.11 0.64
C LEU A 41 16.60 -20.47 -0.58
N VAL A 42 16.70 -19.70 -1.67
CA VAL A 42 16.02 -20.00 -2.94
C VAL A 42 16.57 -21.27 -3.57
N ARG A 43 17.89 -21.46 -3.59
CA ARG A 43 18.52 -22.69 -4.12
C ARG A 43 18.14 -23.92 -3.29
N GLU A 44 17.96 -23.77 -1.99
CA GLU A 44 17.45 -24.82 -1.08
C GLU A 44 15.93 -25.02 -1.17
N ARG A 45 15.23 -24.25 -2.01
CA ARG A 45 13.77 -24.32 -2.20
C ARG A 45 13.00 -24.17 -0.88
N ARG A 46 13.44 -23.26 -0.02
CA ARG A 46 12.74 -22.97 1.24
C ARG A 46 11.34 -22.39 0.96
N PRO A 47 10.32 -22.70 1.78
CA PRO A 47 8.97 -22.18 1.57
C PRO A 47 8.93 -20.65 1.67
N LEU A 48 8.24 -19.98 0.74
CA LEU A 48 8.11 -18.51 0.76
C LEU A 48 7.57 -17.99 2.09
N LYS A 49 6.55 -18.66 2.65
CA LYS A 49 5.95 -18.27 3.93
C LYS A 49 6.94 -18.34 5.09
N GLU A 50 7.85 -19.31 5.06
CA GLU A 50 8.93 -19.45 6.06
C GLU A 50 9.90 -18.28 5.96
N ILE A 51 10.33 -17.93 4.73
CA ILE A 51 11.22 -16.79 4.49
C ILE A 51 10.55 -15.46 4.90
N VAL A 52 9.27 -15.28 4.57
CA VAL A 52 8.49 -14.09 4.96
C VAL A 52 8.37 -13.99 6.49
N ALA A 53 8.05 -15.09 7.18
CA ALA A 53 7.94 -15.11 8.63
C ALA A 53 9.27 -14.69 9.30
N GLU A 54 10.39 -15.25 8.85
CA GLU A 54 11.71 -14.91 9.38
C GLU A 54 12.10 -13.47 9.05
N ALA A 55 11.83 -12.98 7.84
CA ALA A 55 12.10 -11.59 7.49
C ALA A 55 11.34 -10.63 8.41
N VAL A 56 10.05 -10.88 8.69
CA VAL A 56 9.24 -10.07 9.60
C VAL A 56 9.76 -10.16 11.03
N ARG A 57 10.04 -11.37 11.55
CA ARG A 57 10.63 -11.58 12.87
C ARG A 57 11.90 -10.74 13.07
N ILE A 58 12.77 -10.72 12.07
CA ILE A 58 14.05 -9.99 12.15
C ILE A 58 13.83 -8.48 12.18
N HIS A 59 12.95 -7.93 11.31
CA HIS A 59 12.83 -6.47 11.20
C HIS A 59 11.82 -5.84 12.17
N ALA A 60 10.82 -6.60 12.64
CA ALA A 60 9.69 -6.07 13.43
C ALA A 60 10.13 -5.16 14.58
N PRO A 61 11.09 -5.56 15.46
CA PRO A 61 11.49 -4.75 16.61
C PRO A 61 12.11 -3.39 16.23
N TYR A 62 12.67 -3.29 15.03
CA TYR A 62 13.52 -2.19 14.59
C TYR A 62 12.85 -1.26 13.58
N THR A 63 11.60 -1.55 13.19
CA THR A 63 10.85 -0.72 12.23
C THR A 63 9.90 0.27 12.91
N HIS A 64 9.87 0.30 14.24
CA HIS A 64 9.06 1.25 14.98
C HIS A 64 9.71 2.65 15.07
N VAL A 65 8.86 3.67 15.21
CA VAL A 65 9.30 5.06 15.39
C VAL A 65 8.58 5.69 16.59
N PRO A 66 9.20 6.63 17.32
CA PRO A 66 8.55 7.25 18.48
C PRO A 66 7.39 8.13 18.07
N TYR A 67 7.46 8.69 16.85
CA TYR A 67 6.45 9.53 16.23
C TYR A 67 6.73 9.60 14.72
N HIS A 68 5.71 9.71 13.87
CA HIS A 68 5.87 9.83 12.40
C HIS A 68 6.21 11.26 11.93
N GLU A 69 6.36 12.19 12.87
CA GLU A 69 6.80 13.55 12.64
C GLU A 69 7.94 13.94 13.58
N ARG A 70 8.78 14.86 13.14
CA ARG A 70 9.79 15.51 13.97
C ARG A 70 9.86 16.99 13.60
N ILE A 71 10.01 17.85 14.60
CA ILE A 71 10.36 19.25 14.38
C ILE A 71 11.87 19.40 14.44
N GLU A 72 12.46 19.94 13.38
CA GLU A 72 13.88 20.27 13.29
C GLU A 72 14.03 21.72 12.86
N ASP A 73 14.54 22.57 13.74
CA ASP A 73 14.72 24.01 13.49
C ASP A 73 13.46 24.70 12.91
N GLY A 74 12.29 24.35 13.47
CA GLY A 74 10.99 24.87 13.02
C GLY A 74 10.42 24.19 11.77
N PHE A 75 11.15 23.30 11.11
CA PHE A 75 10.65 22.50 9.98
C PHE A 75 10.06 21.17 10.42
N VAL A 76 8.90 20.83 9.85
CA VAL A 76 8.27 19.52 10.05
C VAL A 76 8.89 18.49 9.11
N ASN A 77 9.43 17.41 9.67
CA ASN A 77 10.07 16.32 8.96
C ASN A 77 9.34 15.00 9.21
N PHE A 78 9.07 14.27 8.13
CA PHE A 78 8.27 13.05 8.18
C PHE A 78 9.12 11.80 8.31
N VAL A 79 8.55 10.82 8.98
CA VAL A 79 9.16 9.53 9.26
C VAL A 79 8.19 8.43 8.83
N ASN A 80 8.46 7.84 7.67
CA ASN A 80 7.71 6.68 7.19
C ASN A 80 8.48 5.40 7.53
N ASN A 81 7.79 4.33 7.93
CA ASN A 81 8.37 3.11 8.50
C ASN A 81 7.68 1.79 8.10
N ASP A 82 6.83 1.85 7.09
CA ASP A 82 5.98 0.76 6.59
C ASP A 82 6.66 -0.16 5.57
N HIS A 83 7.71 0.32 4.91
CA HIS A 83 8.27 -0.27 3.70
C HIS A 83 8.65 -1.74 3.85
N CYS A 84 9.22 -2.15 5.00
CA CYS A 84 9.58 -3.56 5.21
C CYS A 84 8.34 -4.47 5.25
N LEU A 85 7.32 -4.08 6.01
CA LEU A 85 6.08 -4.86 6.16
C LEU A 85 5.26 -4.86 4.86
N LEU A 86 5.18 -3.71 4.18
CA LEU A 86 4.51 -3.61 2.88
C LEU A 86 5.20 -4.43 1.81
N SER A 87 6.54 -4.42 1.75
CA SER A 87 7.26 -5.25 0.80
C SER A 87 7.01 -6.75 1.03
N ALA A 88 6.93 -7.19 2.29
CA ALA A 88 6.58 -8.57 2.62
C ALA A 88 5.15 -8.93 2.15
N ARG A 89 4.19 -8.02 2.29
CA ARG A 89 2.83 -8.16 1.74
C ARG A 89 2.85 -8.23 0.21
N ALA A 90 3.51 -7.27 -0.45
CA ALA A 90 3.66 -7.19 -1.90
C ALA A 90 4.20 -8.51 -2.47
N THR A 91 5.21 -9.08 -1.80
CA THR A 91 5.82 -10.35 -2.16
C THR A 91 4.80 -11.48 -2.29
N LEU A 92 3.88 -11.63 -1.33
CA LEU A 92 2.88 -12.71 -1.36
C LEU A 92 1.94 -12.60 -2.57
N ASN A 93 1.63 -11.37 -2.99
CA ASN A 93 0.69 -11.13 -4.07
C ASN A 93 1.38 -11.15 -5.45
N LEU A 94 2.54 -10.50 -5.58
CA LEU A 94 3.31 -10.47 -6.83
C LEU A 94 3.85 -11.84 -7.23
N THR A 95 4.25 -12.68 -6.27
CA THR A 95 4.75 -14.04 -6.56
C THR A 95 3.74 -14.87 -7.36
N LYS A 96 2.43 -14.65 -7.15
CA LYS A 96 1.35 -15.35 -7.88
C LYS A 96 1.27 -14.98 -9.36
N LEU A 97 1.88 -13.84 -9.74
CA LEU A 97 1.87 -13.30 -11.10
C LEU A 97 3.22 -13.52 -11.81
N MET A 98 4.25 -13.98 -11.10
CA MET A 98 5.59 -14.15 -11.67
C MET A 98 5.67 -15.38 -12.59
N PRO A 99 6.51 -15.35 -13.64
CA PRO A 99 6.94 -16.56 -14.30
C PRO A 99 7.74 -17.44 -13.32
N GLU A 100 7.73 -18.75 -13.54
CA GLU A 100 8.30 -19.74 -12.60
C GLU A 100 9.78 -19.47 -12.29
N ASP A 101 10.57 -19.10 -13.31
CA ASP A 101 12.00 -18.77 -13.18
C ASP A 101 12.28 -17.50 -12.37
N ALA A 102 11.29 -16.62 -12.20
CA ALA A 102 11.41 -15.38 -11.44
C ALA A 102 10.51 -15.32 -10.19
N ALA A 103 9.97 -16.47 -9.74
CA ALA A 103 9.04 -16.52 -8.61
C ALA A 103 9.62 -15.95 -7.30
N GLY A 104 10.95 -16.00 -7.11
CA GLY A 104 11.61 -15.41 -5.94
C GLY A 104 12.02 -13.94 -6.08
N LEU A 105 11.79 -13.29 -7.23
CA LEU A 105 12.18 -11.89 -7.44
C LEU A 105 11.46 -10.91 -6.50
N PRO A 106 10.14 -11.03 -6.22
CA PRO A 106 9.46 -10.13 -5.29
C PRO A 106 10.12 -10.11 -3.91
N MET A 107 10.39 -11.31 -3.35
CA MET A 107 11.04 -11.45 -2.05
C MET A 107 12.51 -10.99 -2.07
N ALA A 108 13.20 -11.10 -3.21
CA ALA A 108 14.56 -10.58 -3.36
C ALA A 108 14.61 -9.07 -3.05
N GLN A 109 13.61 -8.32 -3.52
CA GLN A 109 13.50 -6.87 -3.28
C GLN A 109 13.16 -6.55 -1.83
N THR A 110 12.31 -7.36 -1.19
CA THR A 110 12.06 -7.26 0.26
C THR A 110 13.35 -7.42 1.06
N ILE A 111 14.10 -8.50 0.82
CA ILE A 111 15.39 -8.75 1.50
C ILE A 111 16.41 -7.67 1.18
N TRP A 112 16.46 -7.18 -0.06
CA TRP A 112 17.36 -6.10 -0.47
C TRP A 112 17.10 -4.80 0.30
N TYR A 113 15.83 -4.49 0.60
CA TYR A 113 15.48 -3.25 1.28
C TYR A 113 15.70 -3.30 2.80
N ILE A 114 15.29 -4.40 3.46
CA ILE A 114 15.22 -4.51 4.93
C ILE A 114 16.47 -3.95 5.64
N PRO A 115 17.73 -4.28 5.26
CA PRO A 115 18.92 -3.80 5.95
C PRO A 115 19.04 -2.26 6.01
N THR A 116 18.46 -1.55 5.03
CA THR A 116 18.40 -0.08 4.97
C THR A 116 17.11 0.51 5.52
N GLY A 117 16.11 -0.32 5.81
CA GLY A 117 14.83 0.05 6.37
C GLY A 117 14.76 -0.03 7.90
N LEU A 118 15.83 -0.47 8.59
CA LEU A 118 15.86 -0.59 10.05
C LEU A 118 16.20 0.73 10.74
N ASP A 119 15.57 0.98 11.89
CA ASP A 119 15.85 2.10 12.81
C ASP A 119 15.85 3.45 12.08
N ILE A 120 14.68 3.74 11.51
CA ILE A 120 14.46 4.88 10.63
C ILE A 120 14.60 6.20 11.38
N TRP A 121 14.25 6.20 12.67
CA TRP A 121 14.42 7.38 13.51
C TRP A 121 15.88 7.80 13.60
N ASN A 122 16.80 6.88 13.94
CA ASN A 122 18.23 7.21 14.00
C ASN A 122 18.83 7.51 12.62
N GLN A 123 18.27 6.99 11.53
CA GLN A 123 18.65 7.43 10.17
C GLN A 123 18.31 8.89 9.93
N LYS A 124 17.09 9.32 10.30
CA LYS A 124 16.59 10.68 10.08
C LYS A 124 17.34 11.74 10.91
N ILE A 125 17.89 11.36 12.06
CA ILE A 125 18.74 12.22 12.89
C ILE A 125 20.24 11.96 12.67
N LEU A 126 20.59 11.29 11.56
CA LEU A 126 21.97 11.11 11.10
C LEU A 126 22.90 10.38 12.10
N LYS A 127 22.30 9.55 12.96
CA LYS A 127 23.01 8.66 13.91
C LYS A 127 23.25 7.25 13.36
N ALA A 128 22.50 6.84 12.34
CA ALA A 128 22.65 5.55 11.68
C ALA A 128 22.62 5.70 10.15
N PRO A 129 23.31 4.85 9.38
CA PRO A 129 23.19 4.82 7.93
C PRO A 129 21.89 4.13 7.50
N GLY A 130 21.41 4.43 6.30
CA GLY A 130 20.30 3.73 5.68
C GLY A 130 19.58 4.57 4.62
N HIS A 131 18.35 4.16 4.29
CA HIS A 131 17.55 4.79 3.24
C HIS A 131 17.41 6.31 3.42
N TYR A 132 17.24 6.79 4.65
CA TYR A 132 16.96 8.20 4.97
C TYR A 132 18.18 9.05 5.38
N ALA A 133 19.34 8.43 5.65
CA ALA A 133 20.54 9.14 6.08
C ALA A 133 21.32 9.70 4.88
N ARG A 134 20.77 10.75 4.25
CA ARG A 134 21.28 11.32 2.99
C ARG A 134 21.44 12.85 3.01
N ALA A 135 21.50 13.45 4.20
CA ALA A 135 21.68 14.90 4.31
C ALA A 135 22.97 15.33 3.59
N PRO A 136 22.95 16.44 2.81
CA PRO A 136 24.15 16.96 2.16
C PRO A 136 25.30 17.12 3.16
N GLY A 137 26.46 16.57 2.83
CA GLY A 137 27.66 16.64 3.68
C GLY A 137 27.70 15.64 4.84
N TRP A 138 26.67 14.83 5.06
CA TRP A 138 26.75 13.74 6.02
C TRP A 138 27.64 12.61 5.52
N THR A 139 28.58 12.19 6.35
CA THR A 139 29.40 11.00 6.13
C THR A 139 29.13 10.04 7.28
N PRO A 140 28.91 8.74 7.00
CA PRO A 140 28.80 7.75 8.06
C PRO A 140 30.01 7.82 8.99
N PRO A 141 29.81 7.69 10.32
CA PRO A 141 30.93 7.56 11.25
C PRO A 141 31.86 6.41 10.84
N PRO A 142 33.19 6.52 11.04
CA PRO A 142 34.11 5.44 10.74
C PRO A 142 33.80 4.21 11.63
N GLY A 143 33.92 3.01 11.05
CA GLY A 143 33.66 1.75 11.74
C GLY A 143 32.39 1.04 11.25
N PRO A 144 32.01 -0.08 11.90
CA PRO A 144 30.76 -0.78 11.58
C PRO A 144 29.54 0.10 11.88
N PRO A 145 28.43 -0.05 11.15
CA PRO A 145 27.21 0.67 11.45
C PRO A 145 26.72 0.34 12.87
N PRO A 146 26.08 1.31 13.56
CA PRO A 146 25.46 1.03 14.85
C PRO A 146 24.35 -0.02 14.68
N LYS A 147 24.21 -0.86 15.71
CA LYS A 147 23.10 -1.81 15.80
C LYS A 147 21.78 -1.03 15.83
N PRO A 148 20.73 -1.52 15.14
CA PRO A 148 19.42 -0.86 15.18
C PRO A 148 18.82 -0.90 16.59
N GLU A 149 18.11 0.16 16.96
CA GLU A 149 17.49 0.30 18.28
C GLU A 149 16.00 -0.10 18.26
N VAL A 150 15.53 -0.67 19.37
CA VAL A 150 14.11 -0.95 19.60
C VAL A 150 13.48 0.28 20.24
N VAL A 151 12.54 0.91 19.53
CA VAL A 151 11.84 2.11 20.03
C VAL A 151 10.72 1.72 21.01
N TRP A 152 9.86 0.80 20.60
CA TRP A 152 8.73 0.33 21.41
C TRP A 152 8.94 -1.16 21.68
N PRO A 153 9.10 -1.60 22.94
CA PRO A 153 9.27 -3.02 23.23
C PRO A 153 7.95 -3.78 23.03
N ASP A 154 8.07 -5.05 22.66
CA ASP A 154 6.96 -5.99 22.65
C ASP A 154 6.29 -6.11 24.04
N GLN A 155 5.04 -6.56 24.08
CA GLN A 155 4.19 -6.51 25.27
C GLN A 155 3.41 -7.81 25.51
N ALA A 156 3.00 -8.01 26.76
CA ALA A 156 2.04 -9.05 27.12
C ALA A 156 0.59 -8.60 26.85
N PRO A 157 -0.32 -9.51 26.47
CA PRO A 157 -1.72 -9.19 26.22
C PRO A 157 -2.44 -8.69 27.47
N GLU A 158 -3.32 -7.72 27.28
CA GLU A 158 -4.24 -7.22 28.30
C GLU A 158 -5.68 -7.60 27.96
N HIS A 159 -6.33 -8.28 28.90
CA HIS A 159 -7.69 -8.75 28.74
C HIS A 159 -8.66 -7.74 29.32
N LEU A 160 -9.66 -7.37 28.52
CA LEU A 160 -10.77 -6.56 28.98
C LEU A 160 -12.01 -7.44 29.10
N ASP A 161 -12.84 -7.14 30.10
CA ASP A 161 -14.14 -7.78 30.28
C ASP A 161 -15.23 -7.04 29.48
N GLY A 162 -16.38 -7.71 29.31
CA GLY A 162 -17.58 -7.10 28.73
C GLY A 162 -17.77 -7.32 27.22
N PRO A 163 -18.83 -6.72 26.66
CA PRO A 163 -19.18 -6.85 25.24
C PRO A 163 -18.02 -6.46 24.31
N LEU A 164 -17.89 -7.15 23.17
CA LEU A 164 -16.84 -6.86 22.20
C LEU A 164 -16.84 -5.40 21.75
N GLN A 165 -18.01 -4.80 21.50
CA GLN A 165 -18.10 -3.41 21.05
C GLN A 165 -17.47 -2.44 22.07
N ASP A 166 -17.73 -2.61 23.37
CA ASP A 166 -17.18 -1.74 24.41
C ASP A 166 -15.65 -1.85 24.48
N ARG A 167 -15.12 -3.06 24.31
CA ARG A 167 -13.67 -3.33 24.27
C ARG A 167 -13.01 -2.74 23.01
N LEU A 168 -13.67 -2.82 21.86
CA LEU A 168 -13.22 -2.17 20.62
C LEU A 168 -13.26 -0.64 20.73
N ASP A 169 -14.29 -0.07 21.36
CA ASP A 169 -14.40 1.38 21.56
C ASP A 169 -13.34 1.89 22.54
N HIS A 170 -13.03 1.10 23.58
CA HIS A 170 -11.92 1.37 24.48
C HIS A 170 -10.58 1.34 23.73
N TRP A 171 -10.32 0.31 22.93
CA TRP A 171 -9.13 0.22 22.10
C TRP A 171 -9.00 1.42 21.15
N MET A 172 -10.07 1.80 20.46
CA MET A 172 -10.10 2.97 19.59
C MET A 172 -9.81 4.28 20.33
N THR A 173 -10.28 4.40 21.58
CA THR A 173 -9.97 5.57 22.42
C THR A 173 -8.48 5.66 22.73
N LEU A 174 -7.82 4.53 23.01
CA LEU A 174 -6.38 4.48 23.23
C LEU A 174 -5.60 4.85 21.96
N VAL A 175 -6.00 4.31 20.81
CA VAL A 175 -5.43 4.66 19.49
C VAL A 175 -5.56 6.16 19.22
N HIS A 176 -6.75 6.72 19.38
CA HIS A 176 -7.02 8.15 19.18
C HIS A 176 -6.15 9.04 20.07
N ARG A 177 -5.98 8.66 21.34
CA ARG A 177 -5.15 9.39 22.32
C ARG A 177 -3.65 9.23 22.09
N GLY A 178 -3.22 8.22 21.34
CA GLY A 178 -1.81 7.92 21.12
C GLY A 178 -1.17 7.15 22.27
N ASN A 179 -1.95 6.38 23.04
CA ASN A 179 -1.45 5.52 24.11
C ASN A 179 -0.85 4.23 23.53
N VAL A 180 0.30 4.34 22.87
CA VAL A 180 0.90 3.28 22.02
C VAL A 180 0.94 1.90 22.69
N LEU A 181 1.63 1.79 23.84
CA LEU A 181 1.84 0.49 24.49
C LEU A 181 0.54 -0.11 25.05
N GLU A 182 -0.33 0.72 25.63
CA GLU A 182 -1.62 0.28 26.17
C GLU A 182 -2.56 -0.19 25.05
N ALA A 183 -2.64 0.58 23.96
CA ALA A 183 -3.42 0.20 22.77
C ALA A 183 -2.93 -1.12 22.19
N TYR A 184 -1.61 -1.33 22.14
CA TYR A 184 -1.01 -2.58 21.66
C TYR A 184 -1.34 -3.77 22.57
N ARG A 185 -1.21 -3.61 23.89
CA ARG A 185 -1.55 -4.64 24.88
C ARG A 185 -3.01 -5.09 24.78
N VAL A 186 -3.92 -4.12 24.70
CA VAL A 186 -5.36 -4.38 24.52
C VAL A 186 -5.61 -5.09 23.18
N PHE A 187 -4.95 -4.68 22.10
CA PHE A 187 -5.08 -5.34 20.80
C PHE A 187 -4.63 -6.80 20.84
N LEU A 188 -3.51 -7.09 21.51
CA LEU A 188 -3.03 -8.46 21.71
C LEU A 188 -4.07 -9.31 22.45
N GLY A 189 -4.67 -8.80 23.53
CA GLY A 189 -5.74 -9.51 24.26
C GLY A 189 -6.99 -9.73 23.43
N LEU A 190 -7.40 -8.75 22.62
CA LEU A 190 -8.52 -8.88 21.68
C LEU A 190 -8.28 -10.00 20.65
N MET A 191 -7.05 -10.15 20.16
CA MET A 191 -6.68 -11.13 19.13
C MET A 191 -6.65 -12.58 19.62
N GLN A 192 -6.55 -12.80 20.94
CA GLN A 192 -6.53 -14.14 21.54
C GLN A 192 -7.88 -14.86 21.41
N ASN A 193 -8.99 -14.11 21.36
CA ASN A 193 -10.29 -14.71 21.09
C ASN A 193 -10.50 -14.92 19.59
N SER A 194 -10.26 -16.14 19.12
CA SER A 194 -10.40 -16.49 17.69
C SER A 194 -11.81 -16.28 17.14
N ALA A 195 -12.85 -16.35 17.98
CA ALA A 195 -14.24 -16.15 17.56
C ALA A 195 -14.56 -14.69 17.22
N GLU A 196 -13.83 -13.74 17.81
CA GLU A 196 -14.03 -12.29 17.63
C GLU A 196 -13.00 -11.66 16.68
N ARG A 197 -11.99 -12.45 16.26
CA ARG A 197 -10.84 -11.99 15.50
C ARG A 197 -11.24 -11.23 14.22
N LYS A 198 -12.25 -11.70 13.49
CA LYS A 198 -12.67 -11.03 12.24
C LYS A 198 -13.12 -9.59 12.50
N GLN A 199 -13.88 -9.36 13.56
CA GLN A 199 -14.36 -8.04 13.96
C GLN A 199 -13.21 -7.16 14.50
N VAL A 200 -12.28 -7.74 15.26
CA VAL A 200 -11.08 -7.04 15.75
C VAL A 200 -10.21 -6.56 14.57
N LEU A 201 -10.01 -7.41 13.56
CA LEU A 201 -9.26 -7.05 12.35
C LEU A 201 -10.01 -6.03 11.48
N ALA A 202 -11.35 -6.09 11.43
CA ALA A 202 -12.15 -5.05 10.78
C ALA A 202 -11.94 -3.69 11.46
N GLN A 203 -11.92 -3.67 12.80
CA GLN A 203 -11.67 -2.46 13.59
C GLN A 203 -10.24 -1.94 13.40
N LEU A 204 -9.23 -2.82 13.31
CA LEU A 204 -7.85 -2.47 12.97
C LEU A 204 -7.76 -1.71 11.64
N CYS A 205 -8.39 -2.27 10.60
CA CYS A 205 -8.41 -1.65 9.27
C CYS A 205 -9.19 -0.33 9.28
N HIS A 206 -10.33 -0.28 9.97
CA HIS A 206 -11.10 0.96 10.14
C HIS A 206 -10.28 2.07 10.81
N ALA A 207 -9.54 1.75 11.88
CA ALA A 207 -8.67 2.70 12.57
C ALA A 207 -7.61 3.32 11.66
N GLY A 208 -7.02 2.51 10.77
CA GLY A 208 -6.08 3.00 9.76
C GLY A 208 -6.75 3.81 8.65
N LEU A 209 -7.95 3.39 8.20
CA LEU A 209 -8.69 4.05 7.11
C LEU A 209 -9.26 5.42 7.51
N MET A 210 -9.56 5.65 8.79
CA MET A 210 -10.06 6.96 9.24
C MET A 210 -8.95 8.00 9.49
N ASP A 211 -7.68 7.60 9.45
CA ASP A 211 -6.52 8.46 9.74
C ASP A 211 -5.91 9.02 8.45
N VAL A 212 -6.52 10.10 7.93
CA VAL A 212 -6.16 10.74 6.66
C VAL A 212 -6.03 12.25 6.85
N GLN A 213 -4.83 12.76 6.55
CA GLN A 213 -4.49 14.18 6.59
C GLN A 213 -5.48 15.04 5.80
N ASP A 214 -5.92 16.12 6.42
CA ASP A 214 -6.91 17.06 5.89
C ASP A 214 -6.35 18.06 4.87
N ARG A 215 -5.07 18.41 5.00
CA ARG A 215 -4.38 19.31 4.08
C ARG A 215 -3.25 18.59 3.35
N ALA A 216 -3.30 18.58 2.02
CA ALA A 216 -2.24 18.02 1.18
C ALA A 216 -1.42 19.10 0.45
N LEU A 217 -2.05 20.17 -0.02
CA LEU A 217 -1.37 21.20 -0.82
C LEU A 217 -0.26 21.90 -0.02
N TYR A 218 0.95 21.90 -0.59
CA TYR A 218 2.20 22.41 -0.01
C TYR A 218 2.65 21.73 1.29
N ASN A 219 2.04 20.61 1.64
CA ASN A 219 2.54 19.74 2.69
C ASN A 219 3.48 18.72 2.04
N ARG A 220 4.65 18.53 2.65
CA ARG A 220 5.62 17.49 2.25
C ARG A 220 5.33 16.14 2.92
N SER A 221 4.44 16.21 3.89
CA SER A 221 3.81 15.17 4.68
C SER A 221 2.84 14.40 3.80
N TYR A 222 3.17 13.17 3.43
CA TYR A 222 2.18 12.32 2.76
C TYR A 222 2.00 11.00 3.50
N THR A 223 2.22 10.96 4.82
CA THR A 223 1.87 9.80 5.68
C THR A 223 0.37 9.47 5.69
N THR A 224 -0.42 10.26 4.97
CA THR A 224 -1.84 10.11 4.70
C THR A 224 -2.17 8.70 4.22
N GLY A 225 -3.00 7.98 4.99
CA GLY A 225 -3.47 6.64 4.62
C GLY A 225 -2.50 5.49 4.94
N HIS A 226 -1.30 5.75 5.45
CA HIS A 226 -0.30 4.68 5.65
C HIS A 226 -0.72 3.63 6.66
N LYS A 227 -1.41 4.06 7.70
CA LYS A 227 -1.96 3.15 8.70
C LYS A 227 -2.97 2.19 8.10
N ALA A 228 -3.70 2.59 7.05
CA ALA A 228 -4.66 1.71 6.38
C ALA A 228 -3.95 0.53 5.70
N PHE A 229 -2.98 0.79 4.83
CA PHE A 229 -2.29 -0.28 4.14
C PHE A 229 -1.33 -1.07 5.06
N ARG A 230 -0.81 -0.47 6.14
CA ARG A 230 -0.15 -1.22 7.22
C ARG A 230 -1.11 -2.18 7.92
N ALA A 231 -2.32 -1.73 8.27
CA ALA A 231 -3.35 -2.60 8.86
C ALA A 231 -3.69 -3.75 7.91
N ARG A 232 -3.84 -3.47 6.61
CA ARG A 232 -4.05 -4.52 5.61
C ARG A 232 -2.88 -5.49 5.50
N ALA A 233 -1.63 -5.00 5.46
CA ALA A 233 -0.44 -5.85 5.44
C ALA A 233 -0.40 -6.78 6.65
N THR A 234 -0.71 -6.26 7.84
CA THR A 234 -0.83 -7.04 9.08
C THR A 234 -1.82 -8.21 8.92
N ILE A 235 -2.99 -7.93 8.34
CA ILE A 235 -4.04 -8.94 8.15
C ILE A 235 -3.67 -9.97 7.08
N GLU A 236 -3.18 -9.54 5.92
CA GLU A 236 -2.84 -10.46 4.83
C GLU A 236 -1.64 -11.35 5.19
N LEU A 237 -0.62 -10.80 5.86
CA LEU A 237 0.52 -11.56 6.38
C LEU A 237 0.07 -12.52 7.49
N GLY A 238 -0.73 -12.06 8.46
CA GLY A 238 -1.25 -12.91 9.53
C GLY A 238 -2.10 -14.09 9.00
N ASN A 239 -2.94 -13.85 8.01
CA ASN A 239 -3.70 -14.90 7.33
C ASN A 239 -2.79 -15.87 6.55
N ALA A 240 -1.74 -15.36 5.91
CA ALA A 240 -0.82 -16.19 5.14
C ALA A 240 0.03 -17.11 6.02
N LEU A 241 0.52 -16.60 7.16
CA LEU A 241 1.37 -17.33 8.11
C LEU A 241 0.58 -18.20 9.08
N GLY A 242 -0.71 -17.88 9.27
CA GLY A 242 -1.54 -18.44 10.33
C GLY A 242 -1.36 -17.65 11.62
N TRP A 243 -2.48 -17.36 12.30
CA TRP A 243 -2.51 -16.45 13.45
C TRP A 243 -1.70 -16.93 14.66
N ASP A 244 -1.44 -18.23 14.78
CA ASP A 244 -0.58 -18.80 15.83
C ASP A 244 0.92 -18.45 15.61
N ASN A 245 1.30 -18.12 14.38
CA ASN A 245 2.67 -17.73 14.00
C ASN A 245 2.77 -16.24 13.63
N ALA A 246 1.74 -15.44 13.89
CA ALA A 246 1.63 -14.06 13.41
C ALA A 246 2.03 -13.00 14.46
N HIS A 247 2.64 -13.40 15.58
CA HIS A 247 2.98 -12.47 16.66
C HIS A 247 3.87 -11.32 16.18
N ASP A 248 4.95 -11.62 15.48
CA ASP A 248 5.86 -10.59 14.94
C ASP A 248 5.20 -9.68 13.89
N VAL A 249 4.20 -10.21 13.15
CA VAL A 249 3.38 -9.42 12.23
C VAL A 249 2.50 -8.44 13.00
N ILE A 250 1.85 -8.90 14.08
CA ILE A 250 1.03 -8.05 14.96
C ILE A 250 1.91 -6.98 15.62
N TYR A 251 3.10 -7.36 16.10
CA TYR A 251 4.07 -6.43 16.67
C TYR A 251 4.48 -5.34 15.67
N ALA A 252 4.92 -5.73 14.47
CA ALA A 252 5.32 -4.79 13.42
C ALA A 252 4.17 -3.87 12.96
N GLY A 253 2.94 -4.40 12.90
CA GLY A 253 1.81 -3.77 12.25
C GLY A 253 0.86 -3.00 13.17
N ALA A 254 0.32 -3.69 14.18
CA ALA A 254 -0.78 -3.17 15.00
C ALA A 254 -0.33 -2.11 16.02
N LEU A 255 0.90 -2.21 16.53
CA LEU A 255 1.46 -1.24 17.48
C LEU A 255 1.51 0.17 16.88
N ASP A 256 1.91 0.26 15.62
CA ASP A 256 2.13 1.53 14.90
C ASP A 256 0.83 2.33 14.68
N ILE A 257 -0.33 1.68 14.74
CA ILE A 257 -1.64 2.32 14.53
C ILE A 257 -1.89 3.46 15.53
N ALA A 258 -1.41 3.29 16.77
CA ALA A 258 -1.50 4.30 17.82
C ALA A 258 -0.37 5.34 17.79
N VAL A 259 0.66 5.18 16.95
CA VAL A 259 1.76 6.15 16.84
C VAL A 259 1.27 7.39 16.08
N GLY A 260 1.54 8.57 16.65
CA GLY A 260 1.07 9.83 16.06
C GLY A 260 1.95 10.34 14.91
N PRO A 261 1.52 11.42 14.25
CA PRO A 261 0.29 12.19 14.49
C PRO A 261 -0.97 11.45 14.02
N ARG A 262 -2.14 12.04 14.30
CA ARG A 262 -3.46 11.49 13.92
C ARG A 262 -4.32 12.58 13.31
N TRP A 263 -4.99 12.28 12.22
CA TRP A 263 -5.78 13.23 11.43
C TRP A 263 -7.22 12.74 11.27
N TYR A 264 -8.13 13.29 12.08
CA TYR A 264 -9.53 12.87 12.11
C TYR A 264 -10.52 13.91 11.60
N SER A 265 -10.08 15.12 11.26
CA SER A 265 -10.95 16.21 10.76
C SER A 265 -11.67 15.81 9.45
N THR A 266 -11.00 15.09 8.55
CA THR A 266 -11.65 14.55 7.33
C THR A 266 -12.69 13.49 7.65
N TYR A 267 -12.42 12.64 8.64
CA TYR A 267 -13.37 11.61 9.06
C TYR A 267 -14.58 12.22 9.81
N GLU A 268 -14.35 13.26 10.61
CA GLU A 268 -15.39 14.07 11.21
C GLU A 268 -16.28 14.70 10.13
N MET A 269 -15.69 15.30 9.09
CA MET A 269 -16.43 15.80 7.93
C MET A 269 -17.30 14.69 7.33
N ALA A 270 -16.77 13.50 7.09
CA ALA A 270 -17.54 12.39 6.53
C ALA A 270 -18.72 11.96 7.43
N CYS A 271 -18.53 11.96 8.76
CA CYS A 271 -19.60 11.72 9.72
C CYS A 271 -20.71 12.78 9.60
N ASN A 272 -20.33 14.05 9.52
CA ASN A 272 -21.27 15.16 9.44
C ASN A 272 -22.00 15.22 8.10
N VAL A 273 -21.29 14.97 6.99
CA VAL A 273 -21.89 14.90 5.65
C VAL A 273 -22.94 13.79 5.56
N THR A 274 -22.67 12.63 6.16
CA THR A 274 -23.66 11.54 6.24
C THR A 274 -24.94 12.02 6.93
N LYS A 275 -24.83 12.73 8.05
CA LYS A 275 -25.97 13.31 8.78
C LYS A 275 -26.73 14.36 7.96
N ILE A 276 -26.00 15.28 7.33
CA ILE A 276 -26.59 16.40 6.60
C ILE A 276 -27.25 15.91 5.30
N PHE A 277 -26.51 15.16 4.49
CA PHE A 277 -26.93 14.83 3.13
C PHE A 277 -27.72 13.54 3.03
N LEU A 278 -27.44 12.51 3.82
CA LEU A 278 -28.17 11.23 3.73
C LEU A 278 -29.33 11.16 4.72
N GLU A 279 -29.13 11.63 5.95
CA GLU A 279 -30.18 11.60 6.98
C GLU A 279 -31.05 12.87 7.01
N LYS A 280 -30.69 13.89 6.23
CA LYS A 280 -31.38 15.19 6.16
C LYS A 280 -31.54 15.87 7.52
N GLN A 281 -30.53 15.72 8.39
CA GLN A 281 -30.52 16.28 9.74
C GLN A 281 -29.64 17.52 9.84
N THR A 282 -30.01 18.42 10.74
CA THR A 282 -29.11 19.49 11.20
C THR A 282 -28.14 18.92 12.23
N VAL A 283 -26.84 19.07 11.98
CA VAL A 283 -25.79 18.68 12.93
C VAL A 283 -25.78 19.65 14.12
N SER A 284 -25.58 19.12 15.32
CA SER A 284 -25.48 19.87 16.58
C SER A 284 -24.29 19.40 17.41
N ALA A 285 -23.99 20.09 18.51
CA ALA A 285 -22.91 19.70 19.41
C ALA A 285 -23.24 18.50 20.34
N ILE A 286 -24.40 17.86 20.17
CA ILE A 286 -24.79 16.68 20.95
C ILE A 286 -23.99 15.46 20.45
N PRO A 287 -23.46 14.61 21.35
CA PRO A 287 -22.73 13.41 20.93
C PRO A 287 -23.57 12.47 20.07
N TYR A 288 -22.98 12.02 18.96
CA TYR A 288 -23.53 10.98 18.10
C TYR A 288 -22.78 9.66 18.30
N SER A 289 -23.44 8.53 18.02
CA SER A 289 -22.81 7.21 18.07
C SER A 289 -23.33 6.31 16.96
N GLY A 290 -22.47 5.37 16.54
CA GLY A 290 -22.83 4.30 15.61
C GLY A 290 -23.11 4.75 14.17
N ALA A 291 -23.83 3.89 13.47
CA ALA A 291 -24.35 4.11 12.12
C ALA A 291 -25.87 4.19 12.21
N SER A 292 -26.49 5.06 11.42
CA SER A 292 -27.95 5.20 11.38
C SER A 292 -28.61 4.04 10.64
N PRO A 293 -29.90 3.77 10.88
CA PRO A 293 -30.66 2.80 10.08
C PRO A 293 -30.59 3.09 8.57
N GLU A 294 -30.57 4.37 8.18
CA GLU A 294 -30.44 4.81 6.80
C GLU A 294 -29.08 4.42 6.20
N GLU A 295 -27.99 4.69 6.92
CA GLU A 295 -26.63 4.33 6.49
C GLU A 295 -26.48 2.81 6.34
N LEU A 296 -27.01 2.04 7.30
CA LEU A 296 -27.02 0.58 7.26
C LEU A 296 -27.88 0.04 6.10
N ALA A 297 -29.04 0.64 5.85
CA ALA A 297 -29.91 0.28 4.74
C ALA A 297 -29.24 0.53 3.38
N MET A 298 -28.50 1.64 3.22
CA MET A 298 -27.74 1.90 2.00
C MET A 298 -26.64 0.86 1.78
N LEU A 299 -25.86 0.50 2.82
CA LEU A 299 -24.85 -0.56 2.72
C LEU A 299 -25.48 -1.91 2.33
N ALA A 300 -26.61 -2.26 2.94
CA ALA A 300 -27.30 -3.51 2.69
C ALA A 300 -27.91 -3.56 1.27
N ASN A 301 -28.57 -2.49 0.83
CA ASN A 301 -29.51 -2.54 -0.29
C ASN A 301 -28.98 -1.90 -1.59
N ASN A 302 -28.02 -0.98 -1.52
CA ASN A 302 -27.52 -0.32 -2.72
C ASN A 302 -26.62 -1.27 -3.52
N LYS A 303 -27.09 -1.70 -4.70
CA LYS A 303 -26.40 -2.64 -5.59
C LYS A 303 -26.31 -2.17 -7.03
N GLU A 304 -26.95 -1.06 -7.40
CA GLU A 304 -26.96 -0.59 -8.79
C GLU A 304 -25.56 -0.13 -9.22
N PRO A 305 -25.05 -0.56 -10.39
CA PRO A 305 -23.78 -0.06 -10.91
C PRO A 305 -23.90 1.42 -11.34
N LEU A 306 -22.75 2.07 -11.49
CA LEU A 306 -22.69 3.37 -12.16
C LEU A 306 -22.78 3.15 -13.66
N SER A 307 -23.55 4.00 -14.35
CA SER A 307 -23.45 4.14 -15.80
C SER A 307 -22.09 4.73 -16.17
N ARG A 308 -21.79 4.72 -17.47
CA ARG A 308 -20.58 5.38 -17.99
C ARG A 308 -20.61 6.87 -17.68
N GLU A 309 -21.73 7.53 -17.95
CA GLU A 309 -21.93 8.97 -17.74
C GLU A 309 -21.83 9.32 -16.25
N GLU A 310 -22.36 8.47 -15.36
CA GLU A 310 -22.23 8.65 -13.91
C GLU A 310 -20.78 8.49 -13.43
N SER A 311 -20.05 7.51 -13.99
CA SER A 311 -18.64 7.33 -13.68
C SER A 311 -17.81 8.52 -14.15
N GLU A 312 -17.99 8.96 -15.39
CA GLU A 312 -17.31 10.13 -15.97
C GLU A 312 -17.64 11.41 -15.19
N ALA A 313 -18.90 11.60 -14.76
CA ALA A 313 -19.30 12.75 -13.95
C ALA A 313 -18.67 12.74 -12.55
N LEU A 314 -18.54 11.56 -11.92
CA LEU A 314 -17.86 11.44 -10.63
C LEU A 314 -16.35 11.68 -10.76
N GLU A 315 -15.71 11.13 -11.80
CA GLU A 315 -14.30 11.39 -12.11
C GLU A 315 -14.04 12.89 -12.29
N ASP A 316 -14.87 13.60 -13.06
CA ASP A 316 -14.75 15.06 -13.22
C ASP A 316 -14.94 15.80 -11.89
N ALA A 317 -15.97 15.46 -11.11
CA ALA A 317 -16.21 16.08 -9.82
C ALA A 317 -15.04 15.88 -8.86
N LEU A 318 -14.43 14.69 -8.84
CA LEU A 318 -13.29 14.37 -7.98
C LEU A 318 -12.03 15.10 -8.41
N ILE A 319 -11.70 15.14 -9.70
CA ILE A 319 -10.38 15.59 -10.16
C ILE A 319 -10.39 17.09 -10.55
N ARG A 320 -11.55 17.64 -10.95
CA ARG A 320 -11.63 18.98 -11.56
C ARG A 320 -12.42 20.00 -10.75
N GLN A 321 -13.35 19.55 -9.92
CA GLN A 321 -14.22 20.45 -9.17
C GLN A 321 -13.75 20.61 -7.72
N PRO A 322 -13.94 21.78 -7.10
CA PRO A 322 -13.65 21.96 -5.68
C PRO A 322 -14.74 21.32 -4.80
N GLU A 323 -14.42 21.10 -3.52
CA GLU A 323 -15.43 20.85 -2.49
C GLU A 323 -16.46 22.02 -2.46
N PRO A 324 -17.78 21.77 -2.32
CA PRO A 324 -18.44 20.50 -1.95
C PRO A 324 -18.94 19.63 -3.11
N GLY A 325 -18.63 19.95 -4.38
CA GLY A 325 -19.30 19.35 -5.55
C GLY A 325 -19.31 17.81 -5.57
N PHE A 326 -18.19 17.17 -5.26
CA PHE A 326 -18.10 15.70 -5.21
C PHE A 326 -18.87 15.09 -4.02
N LEU A 327 -19.02 15.80 -2.90
CA LEU A 327 -19.77 15.33 -1.72
C LEU A 327 -21.27 15.28 -2.03
N GLU A 328 -21.78 16.30 -2.71
CA GLU A 328 -23.18 16.35 -3.13
C GLU A 328 -23.49 15.28 -4.19
N LEU A 329 -22.61 15.10 -5.17
CA LEU A 329 -22.77 14.09 -6.21
C LEU A 329 -22.73 12.67 -5.64
N LEU A 330 -21.76 12.39 -4.75
CA LEU A 330 -21.66 11.12 -4.06
C LEU A 330 -22.93 10.80 -3.26
N SER A 331 -23.47 11.80 -2.55
CA SER A 331 -24.71 11.63 -1.79
C SER A 331 -25.89 11.30 -2.69
N LYS A 332 -26.04 12.00 -3.83
CA LYS A 332 -27.07 11.71 -4.83
C LYS A 332 -26.98 10.28 -5.36
N TYR A 333 -25.77 9.77 -5.58
CA TYR A 333 -25.58 8.39 -6.05
C TYR A 333 -25.98 7.37 -4.99
N LEU A 334 -25.61 7.60 -3.73
CA LEU A 334 -26.04 6.73 -2.62
C LEU A 334 -27.57 6.76 -2.44
N GLU A 335 -28.21 7.92 -2.53
CA GLU A 335 -29.68 8.03 -2.48
C GLU A 335 -30.37 7.35 -3.67
N ALA A 336 -29.74 7.38 -4.85
CA ALA A 336 -30.23 6.72 -6.06
C ALA A 336 -30.01 5.19 -6.05
N GLY A 337 -29.52 4.60 -4.97
CA GLY A 337 -29.32 3.15 -4.87
C GLY A 337 -28.01 2.63 -5.48
N LYS A 338 -27.11 3.53 -5.88
CA LYS A 338 -25.81 3.18 -6.47
C LYS A 338 -24.92 2.49 -5.45
N SER A 339 -24.29 1.41 -5.88
CA SER A 339 -23.47 0.54 -5.05
C SER A 339 -22.24 1.29 -4.52
N PRO A 340 -22.05 1.38 -3.19
CA PRO A 340 -20.85 1.96 -2.59
C PRO A 340 -19.55 1.37 -3.14
N ARG A 341 -19.52 0.06 -3.39
CA ARG A 341 -18.35 -0.62 -3.95
C ARG A 341 -18.07 -0.23 -5.40
N ARG A 342 -19.11 0.02 -6.21
CA ARG A 342 -18.95 0.46 -7.61
C ARG A 342 -18.63 1.96 -7.72
N ILE A 343 -19.08 2.77 -6.76
CA ILE A 343 -18.61 4.14 -6.60
C ILE A 343 -17.09 4.15 -6.34
N LEU A 344 -16.61 3.26 -5.46
CA LEU A 344 -15.19 3.12 -5.17
C LEU A 344 -14.38 2.67 -6.40
N ASP A 345 -14.94 1.82 -7.28
CA ASP A 345 -14.29 1.48 -8.56
C ASP A 345 -14.03 2.72 -9.42
N ALA A 346 -15.00 3.64 -9.50
CA ALA A 346 -14.85 4.90 -10.23
C ALA A 346 -13.81 5.83 -9.56
N MET A 347 -13.72 5.84 -8.22
CA MET A 347 -12.66 6.57 -7.50
C MET A 347 -11.25 6.02 -7.81
N GLN A 348 -11.10 4.70 -7.89
CA GLN A 348 -9.82 4.07 -8.29
C GLN A 348 -9.44 4.47 -9.73
N ILE A 349 -10.40 4.49 -10.65
CA ILE A 349 -10.19 4.95 -12.03
C ILE A 349 -9.84 6.45 -12.05
N ALA A 350 -10.48 7.27 -11.22
CA ALA A 350 -10.16 8.69 -11.07
C ALA A 350 -8.72 8.91 -10.58
N GLU A 351 -8.29 8.19 -9.54
CA GLU A 351 -6.92 8.29 -9.03
C GLU A 351 -5.88 7.77 -10.02
N SER A 352 -6.22 6.73 -10.80
CA SER A 352 -5.33 6.27 -11.88
C SER A 352 -5.12 7.34 -12.96
N GLN A 353 -6.11 8.21 -13.20
CA GLN A 353 -5.94 9.37 -14.06
C GLN A 353 -5.00 10.39 -13.43
N ILE A 354 -5.09 10.65 -12.11
CA ILE A 354 -4.15 11.55 -11.41
C ILE A 354 -2.71 11.02 -11.52
N ILE A 355 -2.50 9.70 -11.38
CA ILE A 355 -1.19 9.07 -11.63
C ILE A 355 -0.71 9.33 -13.06
N LEU A 356 -1.56 9.16 -14.07
CA LEU A 356 -1.21 9.40 -15.48
C LEU A 356 -0.88 10.88 -15.77
N GLU A 357 -1.50 11.80 -15.05
CA GLU A 357 -1.27 13.25 -15.20
C GLU A 357 -0.04 13.75 -14.44
N THR A 358 0.49 12.95 -13.51
CA THR A 358 1.73 13.26 -12.76
C THR A 358 2.95 13.02 -13.67
N GLN A 359 3.75 14.06 -13.92
CA GLN A 359 4.93 13.99 -14.80
C GLN A 359 6.24 14.07 -14.02
N GLY A 360 6.26 14.82 -12.92
CA GLY A 360 7.41 15.00 -12.05
C GLY A 360 7.84 13.67 -11.44
N VAL A 361 9.02 13.21 -11.83
CA VAL A 361 9.57 11.91 -11.42
C VAL A 361 9.66 11.69 -9.90
N ASN A 362 9.67 12.77 -9.12
CA ASN A 362 9.72 12.76 -7.65
C ASN A 362 8.38 13.07 -6.96
N ASN A 363 7.32 13.34 -7.73
CA ASN A 363 6.06 13.91 -7.22
C ASN A 363 4.94 12.86 -7.07
N PHE A 364 5.25 11.58 -7.25
CA PHE A 364 4.29 10.48 -7.12
C PHE A 364 3.89 10.17 -5.67
N SER A 365 4.58 10.72 -4.67
CA SER A 365 4.36 10.35 -3.27
C SER A 365 2.91 10.54 -2.80
N LEU A 366 2.20 11.58 -3.23
CA LEU A 366 0.80 11.75 -2.84
C LEU A 366 -0.17 10.86 -3.66
N PRO A 367 -0.13 10.84 -5.00
CA PRO A 367 -0.99 9.97 -5.80
C PRO A 367 -0.83 8.49 -5.46
N GLN A 368 0.41 8.05 -5.23
CA GLN A 368 0.70 6.65 -4.92
C GLN A 368 0.02 6.23 -3.59
N HIS A 369 0.15 7.03 -2.53
CA HIS A 369 -0.47 6.71 -1.23
C HIS A 369 -1.99 6.85 -1.29
N CYS A 370 -2.51 7.78 -2.10
CA CYS A 370 -3.94 7.88 -2.36
C CYS A 370 -4.46 6.61 -3.02
N TYR A 371 -3.75 6.09 -4.01
CA TYR A 371 -4.12 4.84 -4.68
C TYR A 371 -4.01 3.63 -3.74
N GLU A 372 -2.94 3.49 -2.95
CA GLU A 372 -2.80 2.41 -1.94
C GLU A 372 -3.94 2.45 -0.91
N TYR A 373 -4.36 3.66 -0.51
CA TYR A 373 -5.51 3.86 0.35
C TYR A 373 -6.80 3.36 -0.31
N LEU A 374 -7.08 3.74 -1.56
CA LEU A 374 -8.27 3.30 -2.29
C LEU A 374 -8.29 1.79 -2.51
N ASN A 375 -7.14 1.20 -2.84
CA ASN A 375 -6.99 -0.25 -2.96
C ASN A 375 -7.26 -0.96 -1.62
N THR A 376 -6.74 -0.42 -0.52
CA THR A 376 -7.02 -0.93 0.83
C THR A 376 -8.49 -0.81 1.20
N LEU A 377 -9.13 0.31 0.88
CA LEU A 377 -10.56 0.50 1.10
C LEU A 377 -11.38 -0.50 0.26
N GLY A 378 -11.00 -0.72 -1.01
CA GLY A 378 -11.65 -1.71 -1.87
C GLY A 378 -11.58 -3.10 -1.28
N TRP A 379 -10.39 -3.50 -0.83
CA TRP A 379 -10.19 -4.75 -0.11
C TRP A 379 -10.99 -4.82 1.19
N PHE A 380 -11.08 -3.72 1.95
CA PHE A 380 -11.88 -3.67 3.18
C PHE A 380 -13.37 -3.91 2.90
N PHE A 381 -13.92 -3.30 1.85
CA PHE A 381 -15.29 -3.56 1.39
C PHE A 381 -15.51 -5.02 0.98
N ASP A 382 -14.51 -5.65 0.36
CA ASP A 382 -14.63 -7.02 -0.14
C ASP A 382 -14.50 -8.08 0.98
N ASN A 383 -13.89 -7.74 2.13
CA ASN A 383 -13.54 -8.72 3.18
C ASN A 383 -14.29 -8.52 4.52
N PHE A 384 -14.82 -7.32 4.78
CA PHE A 384 -15.46 -6.99 6.04
C PHE A 384 -16.82 -6.34 5.85
N GLU A 385 -17.73 -6.66 6.76
CA GLU A 385 -18.94 -5.88 7.00
C GLU A 385 -18.63 -4.92 8.14
N HIS A 386 -18.71 -3.62 7.88
CA HIS A 386 -18.42 -2.62 8.90
C HIS A 386 -19.34 -1.42 8.77
N LYS A 387 -19.98 -1.05 9.89
CA LYS A 387 -21.03 -0.03 9.96
C LYS A 387 -20.61 1.37 9.47
N HIS A 388 -19.32 1.65 9.37
CA HIS A 388 -18.77 2.96 8.97
C HIS A 388 -18.25 3.03 7.52
N GLN A 389 -18.56 2.04 6.68
CA GLN A 389 -18.09 1.99 5.29
C GLN A 389 -18.54 3.20 4.44
N ILE A 390 -19.74 3.75 4.65
CA ILE A 390 -20.20 4.94 3.92
C ILE A 390 -19.36 6.18 4.28
N LYS A 391 -19.06 6.40 5.56
CA LYS A 391 -18.16 7.50 5.99
C LYS A 391 -16.78 7.39 5.34
N LEU A 392 -16.23 6.18 5.25
CA LEU A 392 -14.92 5.96 4.59
C LEU A 392 -14.97 6.26 3.09
N LEU A 393 -16.12 6.12 2.43
CA LEU A 393 -16.32 6.47 1.02
C LEU A 393 -16.24 7.99 0.80
N TYR A 394 -16.83 8.80 1.68
CA TYR A 394 -16.69 10.26 1.65
C TYR A 394 -15.25 10.70 1.92
N LEU A 395 -14.59 10.07 2.90
CA LEU A 395 -13.19 10.33 3.20
C LEU A 395 -12.29 10.01 1.99
N ALA A 396 -12.54 8.89 1.31
CA ALA A 396 -11.84 8.50 0.08
C ALA A 396 -12.02 9.53 -1.02
N ALA A 397 -13.26 10.00 -1.25
CA ALA A 397 -13.58 11.03 -2.23
C ALA A 397 -12.77 12.32 -1.98
N SER A 398 -12.73 12.78 -0.72
CA SER A 398 -11.93 13.94 -0.32
C SER A 398 -10.44 13.71 -0.52
N TYR A 399 -9.93 12.50 -0.29
CA TYR A 399 -8.52 12.20 -0.48
C TYR A 399 -8.13 12.28 -1.97
N VAL A 400 -8.90 11.67 -2.87
CA VAL A 400 -8.70 11.77 -4.33
C VAL A 400 -8.73 13.23 -4.79
N ASN A 401 -9.72 14.00 -4.32
CA ASN A 401 -9.80 15.42 -4.64
C ASN A 401 -8.54 16.17 -4.19
N ARG A 402 -8.08 15.94 -2.96
CA ARG A 402 -6.84 16.57 -2.47
C ARG A 402 -5.59 16.14 -3.24
N ALA A 403 -5.52 14.89 -3.69
CA ALA A 403 -4.43 14.41 -4.54
C ALA A 403 -4.40 15.16 -5.88
N ALA A 404 -5.56 15.29 -6.54
CA ALA A 404 -5.69 16.07 -7.78
C ALA A 404 -5.30 17.54 -7.60
N TRP A 405 -5.86 18.20 -6.57
CA TRP A 405 -5.63 19.61 -6.31
C TRP A 405 -4.22 19.91 -5.81
N HIS A 406 -3.58 18.97 -5.12
CA HIS A 406 -2.16 19.04 -4.82
C HIS A 406 -1.33 19.05 -6.11
N GLN A 407 -1.51 18.06 -7.00
CA GLN A 407 -0.72 18.00 -8.24
C GLN A 407 -0.91 19.24 -9.09
N LYS A 408 -2.17 19.70 -9.24
CA LYS A 408 -2.49 20.96 -9.90
C LYS A 408 -1.82 22.16 -9.24
N GLY A 409 -1.86 22.23 -7.91
CA GLY A 409 -1.33 23.37 -7.15
C GLY A 409 0.19 23.47 -7.17
N ILE A 410 0.91 22.34 -7.30
CA ILE A 410 2.37 22.33 -7.48
C ILE A 410 2.80 22.45 -8.95
N GLY A 411 1.84 22.54 -9.88
CA GLY A 411 2.09 22.67 -11.32
C GLY A 411 2.51 21.38 -12.02
N ASP A 412 2.20 20.22 -11.44
CA ASP A 412 2.56 18.88 -11.97
C ASP A 412 1.33 18.02 -12.29
N ALA A 413 0.28 18.68 -12.80
CA ALA A 413 -0.88 18.02 -13.36
C ALA A 413 -1.11 18.55 -14.78
N GLU A 414 -0.84 17.71 -15.78
CA GLU A 414 -1.19 17.98 -17.17
C GLU A 414 -2.28 17.01 -17.60
N PRO A 415 -3.43 17.47 -18.13
CA PRO A 415 -4.45 16.56 -18.65
C PRO A 415 -3.89 15.66 -19.76
N VAL A 416 -3.84 14.35 -19.49
CA VAL A 416 -3.35 13.36 -20.45
C VAL A 416 -4.50 12.55 -21.03
N LYS A 417 -4.54 12.48 -22.36
CA LYS A 417 -5.30 11.46 -23.11
C LYS A 417 -4.33 10.54 -23.83
N VAL A 418 -4.11 9.36 -23.28
CA VAL A 418 -3.17 8.37 -23.83
C VAL A 418 -3.63 7.92 -25.22
N ARG A 419 -2.69 7.91 -26.18
CA ARG A 419 -2.92 7.42 -27.55
C ARG A 419 -2.02 6.23 -27.83
N ALA A 420 -2.53 5.26 -28.58
CA ALA A 420 -1.75 4.11 -29.01
C ALA A 420 -0.57 4.55 -29.89
N ALA A 421 0.56 3.84 -29.77
CA ALA A 421 1.73 4.06 -30.61
C ALA A 421 1.40 3.83 -32.11
N ILE A 422 1.73 4.80 -32.97
CA ILE A 422 1.35 4.81 -34.40
C ILE A 422 1.86 3.56 -35.15
N ALA A 423 3.03 3.05 -34.77
CA ALA A 423 3.66 1.90 -35.42
C ALA A 423 3.12 0.54 -34.97
N ALA A 424 2.20 0.49 -34.01
CA ALA A 424 1.75 -0.76 -33.41
C ALA A 424 0.93 -1.65 -34.35
N SER A 425 0.25 -1.09 -35.35
CA SER A 425 -0.59 -1.85 -36.30
C SER A 425 0.19 -2.86 -37.16
N LYS A 426 1.53 -2.78 -37.16
CA LYS A 426 2.43 -3.69 -37.89
C LYS A 426 3.10 -4.73 -36.98
N LEU A 427 2.78 -4.73 -35.69
CA LEU A 427 3.43 -5.58 -34.69
C LEU A 427 2.45 -6.65 -34.19
N ALA A 428 2.97 -7.85 -33.96
CA ALA A 428 2.27 -8.87 -33.19
C ALA A 428 2.17 -8.45 -31.70
N PRO A 429 1.15 -8.92 -30.95
CA PRO A 429 0.99 -8.60 -29.54
C PRO A 429 2.25 -8.82 -28.70
N GLU A 430 3.00 -9.89 -28.94
CA GLU A 430 4.25 -10.22 -28.26
C GLU A 430 5.33 -9.14 -28.51
N GLN A 431 5.41 -8.64 -29.74
CA GLN A 431 6.35 -7.57 -30.09
C GLN A 431 5.95 -6.25 -29.42
N ILE A 432 4.66 -6.01 -29.20
CA ILE A 432 4.19 -4.85 -28.44
C ILE A 432 4.59 -4.99 -26.96
N LEU A 433 4.46 -6.18 -26.36
CA LEU A 433 4.94 -6.43 -24.99
C LEU A 433 6.44 -6.14 -24.85
N ASP A 434 7.26 -6.56 -25.82
CA ASP A 434 8.70 -6.25 -25.82
C ASP A 434 8.96 -4.73 -25.88
N ARG A 435 8.11 -3.95 -26.56
CA ARG A 435 8.19 -2.48 -26.58
C ARG A 435 7.80 -1.86 -25.24
N ILE A 436 6.82 -2.44 -24.54
CA ILE A 436 6.44 -2.01 -23.18
C ILE A 436 7.62 -2.25 -22.23
N ASP A 437 8.20 -3.45 -22.24
CA ASP A 437 9.37 -3.78 -21.42
C ASP A 437 10.52 -2.81 -21.68
N ALA A 438 10.85 -2.56 -22.95
CA ALA A 438 11.90 -1.64 -23.32
C ALA A 438 11.62 -0.20 -22.85
N ALA A 439 10.40 0.29 -22.98
CA ALA A 439 10.03 1.64 -22.56
C ALA A 439 10.08 1.82 -21.03
N VAL A 440 9.57 0.84 -20.27
CA VAL A 440 9.58 0.88 -18.81
C VAL A 440 11.02 0.80 -18.26
N LEU A 441 11.84 -0.13 -18.77
CA LEU A 441 13.24 -0.26 -18.37
C LEU A 441 14.09 0.95 -18.78
N ALA A 442 13.75 1.58 -19.92
CA ALA A 442 14.34 2.83 -20.37
C ALA A 442 13.76 4.06 -19.66
N LEU A 443 12.91 3.87 -18.66
CA LEU A 443 12.42 4.95 -17.81
C LEU A 443 11.62 6.01 -18.60
N ASN A 444 10.88 5.57 -19.61
CA ASN A 444 10.15 6.39 -20.58
C ASN A 444 8.63 6.23 -20.41
N GLY A 445 8.03 7.15 -19.64
CA GLY A 445 6.58 7.21 -19.37
C GLY A 445 5.72 7.29 -20.63
N PRO A 446 5.93 8.29 -21.52
CA PRO A 446 5.12 8.45 -22.72
C PRO A 446 5.08 7.19 -23.61
N ASP A 447 6.22 6.56 -23.88
CA ASP A 447 6.23 5.35 -24.70
C ASP A 447 5.64 4.16 -23.94
N SER A 448 5.87 4.04 -22.63
CA SER A 448 5.29 2.94 -21.83
C SER A 448 3.76 2.94 -21.90
N THR A 449 3.14 4.11 -21.81
CA THR A 449 1.67 4.25 -21.89
C THR A 449 1.16 4.09 -23.31
N ALA A 450 1.88 4.61 -24.31
CA ALA A 450 1.49 4.48 -25.72
C ALA A 450 1.53 3.02 -26.22
N TRP A 451 2.55 2.25 -25.83
CA TRP A 451 2.64 0.82 -26.16
C TRP A 451 1.65 -0.01 -25.36
N THR A 452 1.43 0.31 -24.08
CA THR A 452 0.40 -0.35 -23.28
C THR A 452 -0.99 -0.11 -23.88
N LYS A 453 -1.30 1.13 -24.28
CA LYS A 453 -2.56 1.46 -24.97
C LYS A 453 -2.70 0.71 -26.29
N ALA A 454 -1.63 0.59 -27.07
CA ALA A 454 -1.63 -0.17 -28.31
C ALA A 454 -1.92 -1.66 -28.07
N TYR A 455 -1.38 -2.26 -27.01
CA TYR A 455 -1.68 -3.63 -26.64
C TYR A 455 -3.16 -3.80 -26.27
N LEU A 456 -3.70 -2.89 -25.45
CA LEU A 456 -5.11 -2.92 -25.05
C LEU A 456 -6.05 -2.78 -26.26
N ASP A 457 -5.72 -1.90 -27.21
CA ASP A 457 -6.50 -1.66 -28.42
C ASP A 457 -6.42 -2.81 -29.43
N SER A 458 -5.38 -3.65 -29.36
CA SER A 458 -5.21 -4.81 -30.25
C SER A 458 -6.28 -5.90 -30.03
N GLY A 459 -6.95 -5.89 -28.87
CA GLY A 459 -7.90 -6.94 -28.48
C GLY A 459 -7.24 -8.23 -27.98
N ALA A 460 -5.90 -8.30 -27.90
CA ALA A 460 -5.17 -9.45 -27.39
C ALA A 460 -5.52 -9.81 -25.93
N ASP A 461 -5.17 -11.02 -25.49
CA ASP A 461 -5.38 -11.43 -24.11
C ASP A 461 -4.62 -10.52 -23.12
N ARG A 462 -5.27 -10.10 -22.03
CA ARG A 462 -4.65 -9.18 -21.05
C ARG A 462 -3.78 -9.91 -20.04
N GLY A 463 -3.86 -11.24 -19.94
CA GLY A 463 -3.03 -12.06 -19.05
C GLY A 463 -1.52 -11.81 -19.22
N PRO A 464 -0.96 -11.92 -20.43
CA PRO A 464 0.44 -11.60 -20.70
C PRO A 464 0.84 -10.17 -20.32
N LEU A 465 -0.02 -9.18 -20.57
CA LEU A 465 0.25 -7.79 -20.18
C LEU A 465 0.32 -7.64 -18.65
N VAL A 466 -0.66 -8.21 -17.93
CA VAL A 466 -0.67 -8.19 -16.45
C VAL A 466 0.60 -8.86 -15.89
N GLN A 467 1.00 -10.01 -16.43
CA GLN A 467 2.22 -10.69 -16.01
C GLN A 467 3.48 -9.86 -16.31
N ARG A 468 3.57 -9.22 -17.48
CA ARG A 468 4.70 -8.34 -17.83
C ARG A 468 4.80 -7.13 -16.92
N LEU A 469 3.69 -6.45 -16.66
CA LEU A 469 3.65 -5.31 -15.74
C LEU A 469 4.01 -5.72 -14.30
N ALA A 470 3.56 -6.89 -13.84
CA ALA A 470 3.95 -7.41 -12.53
C ALA A 470 5.47 -7.68 -12.46
N LEU A 471 6.04 -8.29 -13.51
CA LEU A 471 7.47 -8.55 -13.59
C LEU A 471 8.26 -7.24 -13.60
N LEU A 472 7.83 -6.24 -14.38
CA LEU A 472 8.48 -4.93 -14.45
C LEU A 472 8.42 -4.19 -13.11
N ALA A 473 7.29 -4.22 -12.40
CA ALA A 473 7.18 -3.67 -11.05
C ALA A 473 8.18 -4.32 -10.08
N CYS A 474 8.44 -5.63 -10.22
CA CYS A 474 9.44 -6.34 -9.42
C CYS A 474 10.89 -6.09 -9.86
N ARG A 475 11.11 -5.81 -11.15
CA ARG A 475 12.44 -5.48 -11.69
C ARG A 475 12.89 -4.09 -11.27
N MET A 476 11.97 -3.14 -11.28
CA MET A 476 12.20 -1.72 -10.99
C MET A 476 12.21 -1.44 -9.48
N GLY A 477 13.22 -1.95 -8.78
CA GLY A 477 13.30 -1.92 -7.32
C GLY A 477 14.45 -1.10 -6.73
N ASN A 478 14.18 -0.50 -5.58
CA ASN A 478 15.09 0.28 -4.72
C ASN A 478 14.29 0.92 -3.57
N ASP A 479 12.97 0.96 -3.72
CA ASP A 479 11.96 1.36 -2.75
C ASP A 479 10.75 0.42 -2.90
N PRO A 480 10.28 -0.23 -1.82
CA PRO A 480 9.10 -1.09 -1.84
C PRO A 480 7.83 -0.49 -2.43
N HIS A 481 7.64 0.84 -2.39
CA HIS A 481 6.48 1.47 -3.03
C HIS A 481 6.46 1.25 -4.56
N ASN A 482 7.61 1.09 -5.22
CA ASN A 482 7.63 0.81 -6.66
C ASN A 482 6.94 -0.53 -6.99
N GLN A 483 7.20 -1.54 -6.16
CA GLN A 483 6.58 -2.86 -6.31
C GLN A 483 5.11 -2.83 -5.87
N GLU A 484 4.84 -2.20 -4.72
CA GLU A 484 3.52 -2.16 -4.11
C GLU A 484 2.51 -1.46 -5.02
N ILE A 485 2.86 -0.30 -5.59
CA ILE A 485 1.96 0.45 -6.48
C ILE A 485 1.61 -0.34 -7.74
N GLY A 486 2.61 -0.95 -8.38
CA GLY A 486 2.37 -1.86 -9.49
C GLY A 486 1.46 -3.03 -9.07
N GLN A 487 1.72 -3.64 -7.90
CA GLN A 487 0.91 -4.73 -7.36
C GLN A 487 -0.55 -4.35 -7.17
N VAL A 488 -0.83 -3.21 -6.52
CA VAL A 488 -2.19 -2.81 -6.15
C VAL A 488 -3.01 -2.37 -7.35
N LEU A 489 -2.40 -1.72 -8.35
CA LEU A 489 -3.06 -1.39 -9.62
C LEU A 489 -3.48 -2.66 -10.39
N LEU A 490 -2.60 -3.66 -10.44
CA LEU A 490 -2.89 -4.95 -11.08
C LEU A 490 -3.93 -5.76 -10.30
N GLU A 491 -3.93 -5.69 -8.98
CA GLU A 491 -4.94 -6.31 -8.14
C GLU A 491 -6.32 -5.70 -8.38
N ASP A 492 -6.41 -4.37 -8.41
CA ASP A 492 -7.68 -3.69 -8.68
C ASP A 492 -8.12 -3.92 -10.12
N TYR A 493 -7.22 -3.98 -11.10
CA TYR A 493 -7.60 -4.36 -12.47
C TYR A 493 -8.39 -5.67 -12.53
N ALA A 494 -8.00 -6.67 -11.72
CA ALA A 494 -8.68 -7.95 -11.68
C ALA A 494 -10.07 -7.90 -11.03
N LYS A 495 -10.36 -6.89 -10.18
CA LYS A 495 -11.57 -6.82 -9.35
C LYS A 495 -12.53 -5.68 -9.72
N ASN A 496 -11.99 -4.61 -10.29
CA ASN A 496 -12.70 -3.40 -10.64
C ASN A 496 -13.66 -3.67 -11.81
N GLN A 497 -14.89 -3.19 -11.68
CA GLN A 497 -15.97 -3.37 -12.66
C GLN A 497 -16.35 -2.07 -13.34
N GLY A 498 -15.60 -0.99 -13.13
CA GLY A 498 -15.77 0.28 -13.83
C GLY A 498 -15.51 0.14 -15.33
N TRP A 499 -16.18 1.00 -16.10
CA TRP A 499 -16.19 0.91 -17.56
C TRP A 499 -14.80 1.12 -18.20
N ASP A 500 -13.92 1.91 -17.57
CA ASP A 500 -12.56 2.21 -18.04
C ASP A 500 -11.46 1.57 -17.17
N ARG A 501 -11.71 0.37 -16.62
CA ARG A 501 -10.75 -0.32 -15.76
C ARG A 501 -9.38 -0.58 -16.41
N ASP A 502 -9.31 -0.61 -17.75
CA ASP A 502 -8.05 -0.77 -18.49
C ASP A 502 -7.08 0.41 -18.23
N ARG A 503 -7.59 1.57 -17.77
CA ARG A 503 -6.78 2.71 -17.30
C ARG A 503 -5.86 2.35 -16.13
N LEU A 504 -6.23 1.37 -15.31
CA LEU A 504 -5.39 0.88 -14.21
C LEU A 504 -4.08 0.26 -14.73
N LEU A 505 -4.12 -0.42 -15.88
CA LEU A 505 -2.92 -0.99 -16.52
C LEU A 505 -2.03 0.09 -17.13
N LEU A 506 -2.63 1.15 -17.68
CA LEU A 506 -1.89 2.32 -18.17
C LEU A 506 -1.16 3.02 -17.02
N ALA A 507 -1.85 3.25 -15.89
CA ALA A 507 -1.26 3.86 -14.70
C ALA A 507 -0.15 2.99 -14.11
N ALA A 508 -0.29 1.65 -14.11
CA ALA A 508 0.75 0.74 -13.66
C ALA A 508 2.03 0.85 -14.50
N ALA A 509 1.88 0.87 -15.83
CA ALA A 509 2.99 1.08 -16.75
C ALA A 509 3.66 2.45 -16.55
N HIS A 510 2.85 3.51 -16.48
CA HIS A 510 3.33 4.89 -16.30
C HIS A 510 4.10 5.07 -14.99
N HIS A 511 3.50 4.68 -13.86
CA HIS A 511 4.13 4.80 -12.55
C HIS A 511 5.48 4.09 -12.53
N THR A 512 5.52 2.84 -12.99
CA THR A 512 6.75 2.03 -13.04
C THR A 512 7.82 2.64 -13.96
N ALA A 513 7.40 3.27 -15.06
CA ALA A 513 8.30 3.91 -16.00
C ALA A 513 8.78 5.31 -15.57
N VAL A 514 8.05 6.05 -14.72
CA VAL A 514 8.32 7.48 -14.43
C VAL A 514 8.79 7.74 -13.00
N HIS A 515 8.24 7.05 -12.00
CA HIS A 515 8.63 7.30 -10.62
C HIS A 515 10.12 6.99 -10.41
N ARG A 516 10.83 7.91 -9.74
CA ARG A 516 12.26 7.76 -9.43
C ARG A 516 12.47 7.79 -7.94
N LYS A 517 13.20 6.78 -7.48
CA LYS A 517 13.79 6.72 -6.15
C LYS A 517 15.30 6.53 -6.27
N TYR A 518 16.00 6.65 -5.16
CA TYR A 518 17.46 6.74 -5.16
C TYR A 518 18.16 5.46 -5.63
N GLY A 519 19.34 5.60 -6.25
CA GLY A 519 20.17 4.47 -6.68
C GLY A 519 19.76 3.88 -8.03
N ASN A 520 20.40 2.79 -8.44
CA ASN A 520 20.07 2.06 -9.66
C ASN A 520 18.82 1.19 -9.42
N PRO A 521 17.68 1.43 -10.09
CA PRO A 521 16.45 0.66 -9.89
C PRO A 521 16.54 -0.79 -10.36
N LEU A 522 17.61 -1.18 -11.08
CA LEU A 522 17.77 -2.54 -11.59
C LEU A 522 18.75 -3.40 -10.78
N ASP A 523 19.47 -2.83 -9.80
CA ASP A 523 20.58 -3.51 -9.11
C ASP A 523 20.14 -4.81 -8.43
N CYS A 524 19.03 -4.79 -7.68
CA CYS A 524 18.51 -5.99 -7.02
C CYS A 524 18.11 -7.07 -8.04
N ALA A 525 17.42 -6.69 -9.12
CA ALA A 525 16.94 -7.63 -10.12
C ALA A 525 18.09 -8.25 -10.93
N GLN A 526 19.08 -7.45 -11.30
CA GLN A 526 20.28 -7.91 -12.01
C GLN A 526 21.08 -8.88 -11.13
N ARG A 527 21.32 -8.55 -9.86
CA ARG A 527 22.00 -9.45 -8.91
C ARG A 527 21.27 -10.78 -8.73
N TYR A 528 19.95 -10.73 -8.56
CA TYR A 528 19.13 -11.93 -8.45
C TYR A 528 19.23 -12.78 -9.74
N GLY A 529 19.14 -12.14 -10.90
CA GLY A 529 19.27 -12.78 -12.21
C GLY A 529 20.65 -13.41 -12.45
N GLU A 530 21.73 -12.72 -12.09
CA GLU A 530 23.10 -13.24 -12.14
C GLU A 530 23.28 -14.44 -11.19
N ALA A 531 22.84 -14.31 -9.93
CA ALA A 531 23.02 -15.33 -8.91
C ALA A 531 22.26 -16.63 -9.20
N LEU A 532 21.11 -16.55 -9.87
CA LEU A 532 20.26 -17.70 -10.19
C LEU A 532 20.28 -18.10 -11.68
N GLY A 533 21.05 -17.41 -12.52
CA GLY A 533 21.18 -17.73 -13.95
C GLY A 533 19.94 -17.41 -14.79
N ILE A 534 19.19 -16.36 -14.44
CA ILE A 534 17.93 -15.96 -15.10
C ILE A 534 18.22 -14.87 -16.14
N ALA A 535 18.40 -15.27 -17.39
CA ALA A 535 18.82 -14.38 -18.48
C ALA A 535 17.88 -13.19 -18.73
N ARG A 536 16.56 -13.34 -18.52
CA ARG A 536 15.59 -12.24 -18.75
C ARG A 536 15.74 -11.04 -17.79
N LEU A 537 16.49 -11.23 -16.69
CA LEU A 537 16.73 -10.20 -15.68
C LEU A 537 18.10 -9.52 -15.84
N GLN A 538 18.95 -10.05 -16.71
CA GLN A 538 20.23 -9.48 -17.14
C GLN A 538 19.98 -8.50 -18.29
#